data_AF-A0A6I3F009-F1
#
_entry.id   AF-A0A6I3F009-F1
#
_cell.length_a   1.000
_cell.length_b   1.000
_cell.length_c   1.000
_cell.angle_alpha   90.00
_cell.angle_beta   90.00
_cell.angle_gamma   90.00
#
_symmetry.space_group_name_H-M   'P 1'
#
loop_
_entity.id
_entity.type
_entity.pdbx_description
1 polymer ?
#
loop_
_entity_poly.entity_id
_entity_poly.type
_entity_poly.pdbx_seq_one_letter_code
_entity_poly.pdbx_strand_id
1 'polypeptide(L)'
;MSVLLGLIAAFAVCAAGYAARPARTRPQAGEPSPMRTSARATRRAIERDYPAAIDLIVLAVRAGHLPLAAITGAIPHFPAAVRPAFAHVVQQCQTGRRFADALASLPATLGPMAAPLADGLAAADRYGLPLAPVLERLASEAHQRRRRRADALARQLPVRLAVPLVLCTLPSFVLLAVVPLLLAAMSSLRQ
;
A
#
# COMPACT_ATOMS: atom_id res chain seq x y z
N MET A 1 -35.14 24.00 -30.74
CA MET A 1 -35.06 22.51 -30.77
C MET A 1 -33.65 21.99 -31.02
N SER A 2 -32.91 22.58 -31.96
CA SER A 2 -31.56 22.14 -32.37
C SER A 2 -30.49 22.24 -31.27
N VAL A 3 -30.55 23.28 -30.43
CA VAL A 3 -29.57 23.51 -29.34
C VAL A 3 -29.76 22.51 -28.19
N LEU A 4 -31.00 22.14 -27.88
CA LEU A 4 -31.33 21.15 -26.85
C LEU A 4 -30.86 19.75 -27.26
N LEU A 5 -31.03 19.41 -28.54
CA LEU A 5 -30.54 18.15 -29.12
C LEU A 5 -29.00 18.08 -29.12
N GLY A 6 -28.32 19.20 -29.39
CA GLY A 6 -26.86 19.28 -29.33
C GLY A 6 -26.29 19.08 -27.92
N LEU A 7 -26.96 19.62 -26.89
CA LEU A 7 -26.56 19.42 -25.48
C LEU A 7 -26.77 17.99 -24.99
N ILE A 8 -27.89 17.35 -25.37
CA ILE A 8 -28.16 15.95 -25.03
C ILE A 8 -27.16 15.02 -25.74
N ALA A 9 -26.82 15.31 -27.00
CA ALA A 9 -25.81 14.57 -27.74
C ALA A 9 -24.40 14.72 -27.14
N ALA A 10 -24.01 15.93 -26.74
CA ALA A 10 -22.73 16.18 -26.07
C ALA A 10 -22.63 15.46 -24.71
N PHE A 11 -23.73 15.45 -23.94
CA PHE A 11 -23.80 14.73 -22.67
C PHE A 11 -23.68 13.20 -22.86
N ALA A 12 -24.35 12.65 -23.88
CA ALA A 12 -24.26 11.23 -24.23
C ALA A 12 -22.84 10.83 -24.69
N VAL A 13 -22.17 11.67 -25.50
CA VAL A 13 -20.80 11.42 -25.97
C VAL A 13 -19.78 11.50 -24.83
N CYS A 14 -19.92 12.45 -23.90
CA CYS A 14 -19.06 12.54 -22.71
C CYS A 14 -19.30 11.39 -21.72
N ALA A 15 -20.55 10.95 -21.52
CA ALA A 15 -20.86 9.80 -20.68
C ALA A 15 -20.32 8.49 -21.27
N ALA A 16 -20.43 8.31 -22.59
CA ALA A 16 -19.88 7.16 -23.31
C ALA A 16 -18.34 7.13 -23.28
N GLY A 17 -17.68 8.29 -23.40
CA GLY A 17 -16.22 8.41 -23.31
C GLY A 17 -15.66 8.12 -21.92
N TYR A 18 -16.44 8.33 -20.86
CA TYR A 18 -16.02 8.03 -19.48
C TYR A 18 -16.25 6.56 -19.09
N ALA A 19 -17.28 5.92 -19.64
CA ALA A 19 -17.53 4.48 -19.49
C ALA A 19 -16.48 3.63 -20.24
N ALA A 20 -15.92 4.17 -21.32
CA ALA A 20 -14.77 3.61 -22.03
C ALA A 20 -13.45 3.87 -21.29
N ARG A 21 -13.37 3.55 -20.00
CA ARG A 21 -12.07 3.25 -19.39
C ARG A 21 -11.70 1.85 -19.86
N PRO A 22 -10.70 1.67 -20.75
CA PRO A 22 -10.23 0.33 -21.07
C PRO A 22 -9.80 -0.31 -19.76
N ALA A 23 -10.48 -1.41 -19.41
CA ALA A 23 -10.04 -2.29 -18.36
C ALA A 23 -8.58 -2.64 -18.67
N ARG A 24 -7.69 -2.08 -17.85
CA ARG A 24 -6.24 -2.27 -17.83
C ARG A 24 -5.89 -3.60 -18.48
N THR A 25 -5.39 -3.56 -19.71
CA THR A 25 -4.82 -4.73 -20.37
C THR A 25 -3.75 -5.25 -19.43
N ARG A 26 -4.02 -6.41 -18.81
CA ARG A 26 -2.95 -7.19 -18.19
C ARG A 26 -1.92 -7.39 -19.30
N PRO A 27 -0.65 -7.01 -19.09
CA PRO A 27 0.38 -7.34 -20.07
C PRO A 27 0.30 -8.84 -20.30
N GLN A 28 0.21 -9.27 -21.56
CA GLN A 28 0.49 -10.66 -21.96
C GLN A 28 1.95 -10.93 -21.60
N ALA A 29 2.20 -11.24 -20.33
CA ALA A 29 3.38 -11.97 -19.94
C ALA A 29 3.18 -13.36 -20.56
N GLY A 30 4.00 -13.69 -21.55
CA GLY A 30 4.05 -15.03 -22.16
C GLY A 30 3.96 -16.09 -21.08
N GLU A 31 3.21 -17.16 -21.37
CA GLU A 31 2.83 -18.21 -20.43
C GLU A 31 3.91 -18.42 -19.37
N PRO A 32 3.71 -17.88 -18.16
CA PRO A 32 4.71 -18.05 -17.13
C PRO A 32 4.67 -19.52 -16.77
N SER A 33 5.78 -20.23 -17.00
CA SER A 33 5.98 -21.55 -16.42
C SER A 33 5.43 -21.56 -15.00
N PRO A 34 4.64 -22.56 -14.58
CA PRO A 34 3.89 -22.54 -13.33
C PRO A 34 4.76 -22.18 -12.10
N MET A 35 6.07 -22.46 -12.19
CA MET A 35 7.10 -22.10 -11.21
C MET A 35 7.36 -20.59 -11.05
N ARG A 36 7.26 -19.78 -12.11
CA ARG A 36 7.53 -18.32 -12.06
C ARG A 36 6.39 -17.52 -11.44
N THR A 37 5.15 -17.95 -11.65
CA THR A 37 3.96 -17.29 -11.10
C THR A 37 3.84 -17.53 -9.60
N SER A 38 4.10 -18.77 -9.16
CA SER A 38 4.05 -19.11 -7.73
C SER A 38 5.13 -18.38 -6.93
N ALA A 39 6.38 -18.33 -7.43
CA ALA A 39 7.47 -17.61 -6.76
C ALA A 39 7.16 -16.11 -6.58
N ARG A 40 6.59 -15.46 -7.59
CA ARG A 40 6.16 -14.04 -7.49
C ARG A 40 5.00 -13.84 -6.53
N ALA A 41 4.04 -14.76 -6.50
CA ALA A 41 2.90 -14.69 -5.57
C ALA A 41 3.37 -14.84 -4.12
N THR A 42 4.24 -15.82 -3.84
CA THR A 42 4.85 -16.02 -2.52
C THR A 42 5.64 -14.80 -2.07
N ARG A 43 6.47 -14.24 -2.96
CA ARG A 43 7.26 -13.04 -2.66
C ARG A 43 6.39 -11.84 -2.24
N ARG A 44 5.29 -11.61 -2.95
CA ARG A 44 4.33 -10.53 -2.62
C ARG A 44 3.62 -10.78 -1.30
N ALA A 45 3.29 -12.03 -0.98
CA ALA A 45 2.69 -12.38 0.30
C ALA A 45 3.67 -12.09 1.45
N ILE A 46 4.95 -12.47 1.30
CA ILE A 46 6.01 -12.15 2.27
C ILE A 46 6.13 -10.63 2.45
N GLU A 47 6.24 -9.86 1.37
CA GLU A 47 6.37 -8.40 1.43
C GLU A 47 5.21 -7.69 2.15
N ARG A 48 3.99 -8.20 1.96
CA ARG A 48 2.79 -7.67 2.61
C ARG A 48 2.73 -8.03 4.10
N ASP A 49 3.12 -9.25 4.43
CA ASP A 49 2.93 -9.84 5.77
C ASP A 49 4.12 -9.58 6.71
N TYR A 50 5.30 -9.29 6.16
CA TYR A 50 6.55 -9.03 6.90
C TYR A 50 6.46 -7.90 7.94
N PRO A 51 5.83 -6.74 7.67
CA PRO A 51 5.69 -5.67 8.67
C PRO A 51 4.95 -6.12 9.93
N ALA A 52 3.89 -6.92 9.78
CA ALA A 52 3.11 -7.42 10.91
C ALA A 52 3.95 -8.34 11.82
N ALA A 53 4.85 -9.15 11.25
CA ALA A 53 5.77 -9.96 12.04
C ALA A 53 6.79 -9.10 12.82
N ILE A 54 7.31 -8.02 12.21
CA ILE A 54 8.18 -7.07 12.91
C ILE A 54 7.46 -6.44 14.09
N ASP A 55 6.23 -5.97 13.89
CA ASP A 55 5.45 -5.29 14.94
C ASP A 55 5.26 -6.19 16.17
N LEU A 56 5.02 -7.49 15.96
CA LEU A 56 4.91 -8.47 17.04
C LEU A 56 6.24 -8.69 17.77
N ILE A 57 7.36 -8.79 17.05
CA ILE A 57 8.69 -8.94 17.65
C ILE A 57 9.02 -7.68 18.47
N VAL A 58 8.80 -6.50 17.91
CA VAL A 58 9.02 -5.22 18.60
C VAL A 58 8.15 -5.12 19.85
N LEU A 59 6.87 -5.49 19.76
CA LEU A 59 5.96 -5.49 20.90
C LEU A 59 6.46 -6.42 22.02
N ALA A 60 6.87 -7.64 21.68
CA ALA A 60 7.38 -8.60 22.65
C ALA A 60 8.70 -8.14 23.28
N VAL A 61 9.62 -7.59 22.50
CA VAL A 61 10.88 -7.03 23.03
C VAL A 61 10.60 -5.82 23.93
N ARG A 62 9.64 -4.96 23.57
CA ARG A 62 9.20 -3.84 24.42
C ARG A 62 8.53 -4.29 25.71
N ALA A 63 7.92 -5.48 25.72
CA ALA A 63 7.39 -6.11 26.92
C ALA A 63 8.48 -6.74 27.82
N GLY A 64 9.75 -6.64 27.43
CA GLY A 64 10.89 -7.14 28.21
C GLY A 64 11.32 -8.55 27.82
N HIS A 65 10.79 -9.13 26.73
CA HIS A 65 11.26 -10.43 26.25
C HIS A 65 12.60 -10.31 25.53
N LEU A 66 13.49 -11.29 25.77
CA LEU A 66 14.70 -11.48 24.98
C LEU A 66 14.35 -11.74 23.50
N PRO A 67 15.17 -11.32 22.51
CA PRO A 67 14.88 -11.47 21.08
C PRO A 67 14.47 -12.88 20.65
N LEU A 68 15.19 -13.90 21.11
CA LEU A 68 14.87 -15.30 20.81
C LEU A 68 13.52 -15.73 21.43
N ALA A 69 13.26 -15.33 22.68
CA ALA A 69 12.00 -15.62 23.37
C ALA A 69 10.80 -14.88 22.72
N ALA A 70 11.00 -13.64 22.31
CA ALA A 70 10.03 -12.81 21.60
C ALA A 70 9.59 -13.48 20.29
N ILE A 71 10.55 -13.93 19.47
CA ILE A 71 10.25 -14.64 18.22
C ILE A 71 9.53 -15.95 18.52
N THR A 72 10.03 -16.74 19.48
CA THR A 72 9.45 -18.04 19.83
C THR A 72 7.99 -17.93 20.25
N GLY A 73 7.66 -16.95 21.11
CA GLY A 73 6.28 -16.68 21.54
C GLY A 73 5.39 -16.08 20.46
N ALA A 74 5.97 -15.35 19.49
CA ALA A 74 5.24 -14.71 18.41
C ALA A 74 4.93 -15.65 17.23
N ILE A 75 5.62 -16.78 17.08
CA ILE A 75 5.43 -17.75 15.97
C ILE A 75 3.95 -18.11 15.70
N PRO A 76 3.12 -18.46 16.70
CA PRO A 76 1.71 -18.82 16.47
C PRO A 76 0.90 -17.68 15.83
N HIS A 77 1.29 -16.43 16.11
CA HIS A 77 0.64 -15.21 15.68
C HIS A 77 1.21 -14.66 14.36
N PHE A 78 2.36 -15.17 13.90
CA PHE A 78 2.93 -14.73 12.64
C PHE A 78 2.05 -15.10 11.45
N PRO A 79 1.96 -14.22 10.44
CA PRO A 79 1.31 -14.54 9.18
C PRO A 79 1.94 -15.78 8.52
N ALA A 80 1.10 -16.55 7.81
CA ALA A 80 1.52 -17.82 7.22
C ALA A 80 2.70 -17.69 6.24
N ALA A 81 2.83 -16.57 5.53
CA ALA A 81 3.89 -16.35 4.55
C ALA A 81 5.29 -16.23 5.17
N VAL A 82 5.40 -15.73 6.41
CA VAL A 82 6.69 -15.45 7.07
C VAL A 82 6.99 -16.39 8.24
N ARG A 83 5.95 -17.01 8.81
CA ARG A 83 6.05 -17.96 9.93
C ARG A 83 7.11 -19.06 9.73
N PRO A 84 7.21 -19.74 8.56
CA PRO A 84 8.18 -20.83 8.38
C PRO A 84 9.63 -20.36 8.52
N ALA A 85 9.95 -19.16 8.04
CA ALA A 85 11.31 -18.61 8.11
C ALA A 85 11.73 -18.37 9.56
N PHE A 86 10.86 -17.77 10.38
CA PHE A 86 11.15 -17.55 11.81
C PHE A 86 11.12 -18.84 12.63
N ALA A 87 10.23 -19.78 12.31
CA ALA A 87 10.21 -21.10 12.94
C ALA A 87 11.52 -21.87 12.70
N HIS A 88 12.06 -21.79 11.48
CA HIS A 88 13.34 -22.37 11.12
C HIS A 88 14.50 -21.74 11.92
N VAL A 89 14.51 -20.41 12.10
CA VAL A 89 15.51 -19.75 12.97
C VAL A 89 15.46 -20.30 14.39
N VAL A 90 14.26 -20.41 14.99
CA VAL A 90 14.09 -20.95 16.35
C VAL A 90 14.56 -22.41 16.42
N GLN A 91 14.20 -23.23 15.44
CA GLN A 91 14.61 -24.63 15.37
C GLN A 91 16.14 -24.76 15.29
N GLN A 92 16.81 -23.94 14.48
CA GLN A 92 18.27 -23.93 14.40
C GLN A 92 18.93 -23.58 15.75
N CYS A 93 18.33 -22.64 16.50
CA CYS A 93 18.81 -22.30 17.83
C CYS A 93 18.63 -23.45 18.83
N GLN A 94 17.51 -24.17 18.75
CA GLN A 94 17.25 -25.36 19.58
C GLN A 94 18.24 -26.50 19.27
N THR A 95 18.74 -26.59 18.04
CA THR A 95 19.82 -27.53 17.67
C THR A 95 21.22 -27.07 18.06
N GLY A 96 21.36 -25.99 18.84
CA GLY A 96 22.64 -25.49 19.35
C GLY A 96 23.35 -24.48 18.46
N ARG A 97 22.74 -24.03 17.35
CA ARG A 97 23.29 -22.95 16.53
C ARG A 97 23.16 -21.61 17.27
N ARG A 98 24.16 -20.72 17.14
CA ARG A 98 24.07 -19.38 17.72
C ARG A 98 22.93 -18.59 17.06
N PHE A 99 22.22 -17.79 17.85
CA PHE A 99 21.06 -17.02 17.37
C PHE A 99 21.41 -16.05 16.23
N ALA A 100 22.54 -15.34 16.34
CA ALA A 100 23.04 -14.47 15.29
C ALA A 100 23.30 -15.23 13.97
N ASP A 101 23.82 -16.45 14.03
CA ASP A 101 24.12 -17.25 12.83
C ASP A 101 22.83 -17.83 12.21
N ALA A 102 21.84 -18.16 13.05
CA ALA A 102 20.54 -18.60 12.58
C ALA A 102 19.79 -17.48 11.83
N LEU A 103 19.85 -16.24 12.34
CA LEU A 103 19.25 -15.06 11.71
C LEU A 103 19.84 -14.74 10.33
N ALA A 104 21.12 -15.07 10.09
CA ALA A 104 21.76 -14.89 8.78
C ALA A 104 21.07 -15.67 7.64
N SER A 105 20.23 -16.66 7.95
CA SER A 105 19.43 -17.38 6.96
C SER A 105 18.16 -16.64 6.51
N LEU A 106 17.67 -15.66 7.29
CA LEU A 106 16.42 -14.95 6.98
C LEU A 106 16.41 -14.23 5.63
N PRO A 107 17.49 -13.54 5.19
CA PRO A 107 17.48 -12.85 3.90
C PRO A 107 17.36 -13.80 2.70
N ALA A 108 17.83 -15.05 2.86
CA ALA A 108 17.69 -16.07 1.82
C ALA A 108 16.23 -16.53 1.66
N THR A 109 15.47 -16.60 2.76
CA THR A 109 14.08 -17.09 2.76
C THR A 109 13.06 -15.98 2.54
N LEU A 110 13.20 -14.85 3.25
CA LEU A 110 12.27 -13.72 3.21
C LEU A 110 12.67 -12.64 2.20
N GLY A 111 13.92 -12.67 1.73
CA GLY A 111 14.50 -11.68 0.84
C GLY A 111 15.36 -10.61 1.53
N PRO A 112 16.05 -9.77 0.74
CA PRO A 112 16.96 -8.72 1.23
C PRO A 112 16.36 -7.75 2.26
N MET A 113 15.05 -7.55 2.26
CA MET A 113 14.37 -6.69 3.25
C MET A 113 14.50 -7.20 4.69
N ALA A 114 14.80 -8.49 4.88
CA ALA A 114 14.98 -9.08 6.20
C ALA A 114 16.38 -8.90 6.79
N ALA A 115 17.36 -8.46 5.99
CA ALA A 115 18.75 -8.28 6.46
C ALA A 115 18.88 -7.27 7.61
N PRO A 116 18.28 -6.05 7.54
CA PRO A 116 18.39 -5.08 8.63
C PRO A 116 17.78 -5.57 9.95
N LEU A 117 16.71 -6.38 9.87
CA LEU A 117 16.09 -6.99 11.05
C LEU A 117 16.99 -8.08 11.64
N ALA A 118 17.58 -8.94 10.81
CA ALA A 118 18.50 -9.98 11.25
C ALA A 118 19.72 -9.36 11.96
N ASP A 119 20.32 -8.33 11.36
CA ASP A 119 21.46 -7.63 11.95
C ASP A 119 21.10 -6.93 13.26
N GLY A 120 19.95 -6.25 13.30
CA GLY A 120 19.44 -5.58 14.49
C GLY A 120 19.16 -6.53 15.65
N LEU A 121 18.55 -7.69 15.37
CA LEU A 121 18.28 -8.72 16.38
C LEU A 121 19.56 -9.42 16.84
N ALA A 122 20.51 -9.67 15.94
CA ALA A 122 21.82 -10.22 16.29
C ALA A 122 22.62 -9.25 17.18
N ALA A 123 22.54 -7.94 16.92
CA ALA A 123 23.14 -6.92 17.77
C ALA A 123 22.44 -6.85 19.14
N ALA A 124 21.11 -6.90 19.16
CA ALA A 124 20.31 -6.91 20.40
C ALA A 124 20.69 -8.08 21.32
N ASP A 125 20.89 -9.27 20.74
CA ASP A 125 21.29 -10.47 21.46
C ASP A 125 22.72 -10.38 22.00
N ARG A 126 23.68 -9.85 21.22
CA ARG A 126 25.09 -9.74 21.62
C ARG A 126 25.35 -8.73 22.74
N TYR A 127 24.63 -7.62 22.74
CA TYR A 127 24.94 -6.50 23.63
C TYR A 127 24.10 -6.48 24.90
N GLY A 128 22.99 -7.22 25.00
CA GLY A 128 22.17 -7.28 26.22
C GLY A 128 21.75 -5.91 26.77
N LEU A 129 21.81 -4.86 25.95
CA LEU A 129 21.64 -3.46 26.30
C LEU A 129 20.20 -3.02 25.96
N PRO A 130 19.62 -2.10 26.74
CA PRO A 130 18.19 -1.81 26.68
C PRO A 130 17.86 -1.28 25.30
N LEU A 131 17.17 -2.10 24.48
CA LEU A 131 16.73 -1.74 23.13
C LEU A 131 15.65 -0.65 23.16
N ALA A 132 15.13 -0.31 24.35
CA ALA A 132 14.04 0.63 24.55
C ALA A 132 14.27 2.02 23.90
N PRO A 133 15.40 2.72 24.07
CA PRO A 133 15.58 4.06 23.50
C PRO A 133 15.77 4.02 21.97
N VAL A 134 16.35 2.94 21.44
CA VAL A 134 16.54 2.76 19.99
C VAL A 134 15.22 2.38 19.33
N LEU A 135 14.44 1.48 19.94
CA LEU A 135 13.11 1.11 19.48
C LEU A 135 12.09 2.25 19.64
N GLU A 136 12.20 3.08 20.68
CA GLU A 136 11.36 4.29 20.84
C GLU A 136 11.64 5.30 19.73
N ARG A 137 12.91 5.52 19.38
CA ARG A 137 13.28 6.36 18.24
C ARG A 137 12.70 5.82 16.93
N LEU A 138 12.89 4.53 16.67
CA LEU A 138 12.39 3.88 15.45
C LEU A 138 10.85 3.84 15.40
N ALA A 139 10.17 3.64 16.53
CA ALA A 139 8.70 3.67 16.61
C ALA A 139 8.15 5.08 16.36
N SER A 140 8.80 6.13 16.89
CA SER A 140 8.40 7.51 16.60
C SER A 140 8.55 7.84 15.11
N GLU A 141 9.63 7.36 14.49
CA GLU A 141 9.92 7.61 13.08
C GLU A 141 8.95 6.85 12.16
N ALA A 142 8.60 5.61 12.52
CA ALA A 142 7.58 4.82 11.83
C ALA A 142 6.18 5.45 11.91
N HIS A 143 5.79 5.97 13.08
CA HIS A 143 4.52 6.69 13.25
C HIS A 143 4.47 7.98 12.42
N GLN A 144 5.55 8.75 12.40
CA GLN A 144 5.65 9.95 11.57
C GLN A 144 5.61 9.61 10.07
N ARG A 145 6.29 8.54 9.62
CA ARG A 145 6.24 8.07 8.23
C ARG A 145 4.85 7.57 7.82
N ARG A 146 4.10 6.91 8.73
CA ARG A 146 2.71 6.49 8.52
C ARG A 146 1.77 7.69 8.40
N ARG A 147 1.93 8.71 9.25
CA ARG A 147 1.19 9.98 9.15
C ARG A 147 1.48 10.72 7.85
N ARG A 148 2.75 10.86 7.45
CA ARG A 148 3.13 11.50 6.18
C ARG A 148 2.58 10.78 4.94
N ARG A 149 2.45 9.45 4.97
CA ARG A 149 1.80 8.67 3.90
C ARG A 149 0.28 8.83 3.90
N ALA A 150 -0.36 8.91 5.06
CA ALA A 150 -1.78 9.22 5.17
C ALA A 150 -2.08 10.66 4.68
N ASP A 151 -1.22 11.62 5.02
CA ASP A 151 -1.31 13.00 4.53
C ASP A 151 -1.04 13.09 3.02
N ALA A 152 -0.13 12.26 2.48
CA ALA A 152 0.12 12.20 1.04
C ALA A 152 -1.09 11.63 0.26
N LEU A 153 -1.83 10.68 0.85
CA LEU A 153 -3.09 10.18 0.29
C LEU A 153 -4.22 11.21 0.45
N ALA A 154 -4.25 11.94 1.58
CA ALA A 154 -5.21 13.02 1.81
C ALA A 154 -5.00 14.19 0.84
N ARG A 155 -3.76 14.52 0.48
CA ARG A 155 -3.41 15.53 -0.53
C ARG A 155 -3.81 15.15 -1.96
N GLN A 156 -4.18 13.90 -2.23
CA GLN A 156 -4.70 13.45 -3.53
C GLN A 156 -6.23 13.51 -3.61
N LEU A 157 -6.93 13.67 -2.48
CA LEU A 157 -8.39 13.83 -2.43
C LEU A 157 -8.90 15.11 -3.14
N PRO A 158 -8.28 16.30 -2.99
CA PRO A 158 -8.79 17.50 -3.65
C PRO A 158 -8.74 17.39 -5.17
N VAL A 159 -7.66 16.79 -5.73
CA VAL A 159 -7.51 16.65 -7.19
C VAL A 159 -8.51 15.64 -7.77
N ARG A 160 -8.81 14.55 -7.04
CA ARG A 160 -9.82 13.57 -7.47
C ARG A 160 -11.26 14.08 -7.35
N LEU A 161 -11.53 15.02 -6.45
CA LEU A 161 -12.85 15.63 -6.27
C LEU A 161 -13.06 16.87 -7.16
N ALA A 162 -12.00 17.57 -7.56
CA ALA A 162 -12.09 18.73 -8.46
C ALA A 162 -12.52 18.33 -9.88
N VAL A 163 -12.07 17.18 -10.39
CA VAL A 163 -12.42 16.70 -11.74
C VAL A 163 -13.94 16.52 -11.93
N PRO A 164 -14.68 15.78 -11.07
CA PRO A 164 -16.13 15.64 -11.22
C PRO A 164 -16.89 16.96 -10.96
N LEU A 165 -16.39 17.84 -10.08
CA LEU A 165 -16.99 19.16 -9.87
C LEU A 165 -16.93 20.03 -11.13
N VAL A 166 -15.76 20.17 -11.76
CA VAL A 166 -15.60 20.96 -12.99
C VAL A 166 -16.47 20.41 -14.12
N LEU A 167 -16.57 19.08 -14.24
CA LEU A 167 -17.38 18.40 -15.26
C LEU A 167 -18.90 18.59 -15.06
N CYS A 168 -19.34 18.89 -13.83
CA CYS A 168 -20.74 19.18 -13.51
C CYS A 168 -21.07 20.68 -13.57
N THR A 169 -20.11 21.56 -13.24
CA THR A 169 -20.30 23.01 -13.31
C THR A 169 -20.34 23.52 -14.75
N LEU A 170 -19.52 22.98 -15.65
CA LEU A 170 -19.47 23.41 -17.05
C LEU A 170 -20.81 23.25 -17.81
N PRO A 171 -21.54 22.12 -17.73
CA PRO A 171 -22.85 22.00 -18.37
C PRO A 171 -23.89 22.91 -17.73
N SER A 172 -23.85 23.08 -16.40
CA SER A 172 -24.75 24.01 -15.69
C SER A 172 -24.52 25.47 -16.10
N PHE A 173 -23.26 25.88 -16.24
CA PHE A 173 -22.90 27.22 -16.71
C PHE A 173 -23.36 27.49 -18.13
N VAL A 174 -23.23 26.51 -19.04
CA VAL A 174 -23.74 26.64 -20.42
C VAL A 174 -25.26 26.79 -20.41
N LEU A 175 -25.99 26.00 -19.62
CA LEU A 175 -27.44 26.16 -19.49
C LEU A 175 -27.83 27.53 -18.91
N LEU A 176 -27.13 28.01 -17.90
CA LEU A 176 -27.51 29.26 -17.23
C LEU A 176 -27.07 30.51 -18.00
N ALA A 177 -25.94 30.50 -18.72
CA ALA A 177 -25.41 31.67 -19.41
C ALA A 177 -25.87 31.74 -20.88
N VAL A 178 -25.86 30.62 -21.62
CA VAL A 178 -26.09 30.61 -23.07
C VAL A 178 -27.59 30.60 -23.40
N VAL A 179 -28.41 29.90 -22.61
CA VAL A 179 -29.86 29.82 -22.85
C VAL A 179 -30.55 31.18 -22.80
N PRO A 180 -30.39 32.03 -21.77
CA PRO A 180 -31.06 33.33 -21.74
C PRO A 180 -30.55 34.28 -22.83
N LEU A 181 -29.25 34.23 -23.17
CA LEU A 181 -28.67 35.05 -24.23
C LEU A 181 -29.26 34.68 -25.61
N LEU A 182 -29.40 33.39 -25.90
CA LEU A 182 -30.04 32.92 -27.12
C LEU A 182 -31.53 33.25 -27.15
N LEU A 183 -32.24 33.14 -26.02
CA LEU A 183 -33.65 33.54 -25.91
C LEU A 183 -33.81 35.04 -26.17
N ALA A 184 -32.93 35.87 -25.62
CA ALA A 184 -32.94 37.31 -25.83
C ALA A 184 -32.65 37.67 -27.31
N ALA A 185 -31.61 37.09 -27.91
CA ALA A 185 -31.27 37.32 -29.32
C ALA A 185 -32.35 36.83 -30.29
N MET A 186 -33.01 35.72 -29.98
CA MET A 186 -34.16 35.23 -30.75
C MET A 186 -35.38 36.16 -30.59
N SER A 187 -35.59 36.74 -29.41
CA SER A 187 -36.70 37.66 -29.17
C SER A 187 -36.51 39.00 -29.89
N SER A 188 -35.27 39.51 -30.00
CA SER A 188 -34.98 40.77 -30.69
C SER A 188 -35.08 40.67 -32.21
N LEU A 189 -34.94 39.47 -32.78
CA LEU A 189 -35.08 39.21 -34.22
C LEU A 189 -36.54 38.97 -34.64
N ARG A 190 -37.45 38.89 -33.67
CA ARG A 190 -38.89 38.66 -33.90
C ARG A 190 -39.74 39.92 -33.69
N GLN A 191 -39.11 41.02 -33.28
CA GLN A 191 -39.63 42.39 -33.38
C GLN A 191 -39.09 43.03 -34.65
#